data_AF-A0A0G4MC63-F1
#
_entry.id   AF-A0A0G4MC63-F1
#
_cell.length_a   1.000
_cell.length_b   1.000
_cell.length_c   1.000
_cell.angle_alpha   90.00
_cell.angle_beta   90.00
_cell.angle_gamma   90.00
#
_symmetry.space_group_name_H-M   'P 1'
#
loop_
_entity.id
_entity.type
_entity.pdbx_description
1 polymer ?
#
loop_
_entity_poly.entity_id
_entity_poly.type
_entity_poly.pdbx_seq_one_letter_code
_entity_poly.pdbx_strand_id
1 'polypeptide(L)'
;PHKQCSLVPGKKPLSAEQYCKENPDAVSYYEPTGYRRIPLTTCVGGTELDKISEAHPCKGKEEEFEKLRGTSGVAIFFAIVIPIGIAAAVGWWVWRNYGSQFGQIRLGESSGFDNDAPWVKYPVIAVSAAVAVVAALPLLGSALWRTASSAYERVSGGGGGSGGGSWLNGGGQRRFTTRDSFA
;
A
#
# COMPACT_ATOMS: atom_id res chain seq x y z
N PRO A 1 -1.66 0.62 -35.21
CA PRO A 1 -2.39 1.36 -34.15
C PRO A 1 -3.85 1.63 -34.57
N HIS A 2 -4.75 0.63 -34.43
CA HIS A 2 -6.08 0.62 -35.06
C HIS A 2 -7.24 0.39 -34.07
N LYS A 3 -7.15 0.94 -32.85
CA LYS A 3 -8.13 0.70 -31.78
C LYS A 3 -8.74 1.98 -31.23
N GLN A 4 -8.90 3.02 -32.05
CA GLN A 4 -9.57 4.27 -31.67
C GLN A 4 -10.64 4.59 -32.69
N CYS A 5 -11.90 4.58 -32.25
CA CYS A 5 -13.05 5.01 -33.02
C CYS A 5 -13.27 6.51 -32.77
N SER A 6 -13.30 7.31 -33.83
CA SER A 6 -13.57 8.75 -33.76
C SER A 6 -14.90 9.08 -34.44
N LEU A 7 -15.51 10.20 -34.02
CA LEU A 7 -16.73 10.69 -34.63
C LEU A 7 -16.45 11.13 -36.08
N VAL A 8 -17.28 10.67 -37.02
CA VAL A 8 -17.17 11.05 -38.43
C VAL A 8 -17.36 12.55 -38.57
N PRO A 9 -16.49 13.26 -39.33
CA PRO A 9 -16.61 14.69 -39.54
C PRO A 9 -18.00 15.10 -40.02
N GLY A 10 -18.59 16.12 -39.39
CA GLY A 10 -19.90 16.65 -39.76
C GLY A 10 -21.10 15.86 -39.23
N LYS A 11 -20.89 14.78 -38.46
CA LYS A 11 -21.95 14.09 -37.72
C LYS A 11 -21.95 14.51 -36.26
N LYS A 12 -23.12 14.47 -35.64
CA LYS A 12 -23.29 14.68 -34.20
C LYS A 12 -23.45 13.31 -33.51
N PRO A 13 -22.94 13.16 -32.28
CA PRO A 13 -23.22 11.96 -31.50
C PRO A 13 -24.73 11.85 -31.24
N LEU A 14 -25.19 10.64 -30.95
CA LEU A 14 -26.57 10.38 -30.58
C LEU A 14 -26.96 11.26 -29.38
N SER A 15 -28.16 11.83 -29.38
CA SER A 15 -28.66 12.58 -28.22
C SER A 15 -29.39 11.66 -27.26
N ALA A 16 -29.42 12.02 -25.97
CA ALA A 16 -30.14 11.28 -24.94
C ALA A 16 -31.63 11.10 -25.31
N GLU A 17 -32.26 12.15 -25.84
CA GLU A 17 -33.67 12.10 -26.25
C GLU A 17 -33.94 11.10 -27.38
N GLN A 18 -33.02 10.99 -28.34
CA GLN A 18 -33.15 10.03 -29.44
C GLN A 18 -32.98 8.60 -28.92
N TYR A 19 -31.98 8.36 -28.08
CA TYR A 19 -31.74 7.05 -27.49
C TYR A 19 -32.92 6.56 -26.64
N CYS A 20 -33.45 7.43 -25.76
CA CYS A 20 -34.57 7.08 -24.89
C CYS A 20 -35.88 6.88 -25.67
N LYS A 21 -36.04 7.49 -26.85
CA LYS A 21 -37.17 7.22 -27.76
C LYS A 21 -37.05 5.86 -28.43
N GLU A 22 -35.85 5.48 -28.87
CA GLU A 22 -35.59 4.19 -29.52
C GLU A 22 -35.58 3.02 -28.53
N ASN A 23 -35.29 3.28 -27.24
CA ASN A 23 -35.21 2.28 -26.18
C ASN A 23 -36.14 2.66 -25.02
N PRO A 24 -37.46 2.43 -25.14
CA PRO A 24 -38.44 2.82 -24.11
C PRO A 24 -38.22 2.10 -22.77
N ASP A 25 -37.56 0.94 -22.77
CA ASP A 25 -37.27 0.16 -21.56
C ASP A 25 -36.01 0.65 -20.83
N ALA A 26 -35.12 1.39 -21.50
CA ALA A 26 -33.88 1.87 -20.90
C ALA A 26 -34.15 2.94 -19.83
N VAL A 27 -33.54 2.79 -18.65
CA VAL A 27 -33.63 3.74 -17.53
C VAL A 27 -32.54 4.81 -17.61
N SER A 28 -31.35 4.41 -18.09
CA SER A 28 -30.17 5.25 -18.19
C SER A 28 -29.64 5.30 -19.62
N TYR A 29 -29.25 6.50 -20.04
CA TYR A 29 -28.48 6.76 -21.23
C TYR A 29 -27.00 6.94 -20.88
N TYR A 30 -26.09 6.44 -21.72
CA TYR A 30 -24.65 6.70 -21.61
C TYR A 30 -24.21 7.55 -22.79
N GLU A 31 -23.35 8.54 -22.56
CA GLU A 31 -22.85 9.36 -23.65
C GLU A 31 -21.98 8.52 -24.62
N PRO A 32 -22.04 8.71 -25.95
CA PRO A 32 -21.37 7.83 -26.89
C PRO A 32 -19.84 8.01 -26.83
N THR A 33 -19.13 6.99 -26.33
CA THR A 33 -17.65 6.98 -26.20
C THR A 33 -16.91 6.63 -27.49
N GLY A 34 -17.64 6.44 -28.60
CA GLY A 34 -17.11 5.94 -29.87
C GLY A 34 -17.07 4.42 -29.98
N TYR A 35 -17.36 3.70 -28.89
CA TYR A 35 -17.46 2.24 -28.88
C TYR A 35 -18.90 1.78 -28.71
N ARG A 36 -19.21 0.60 -29.25
CA ARG A 36 -20.46 -0.11 -28.99
C ARG A 36 -20.19 -1.59 -28.85
N ARG A 37 -21.01 -2.27 -28.06
CA ARG A 37 -21.00 -3.73 -28.03
C ARG A 37 -21.44 -4.29 -29.38
N ILE A 38 -20.73 -5.32 -29.85
CA ILE A 38 -21.09 -6.04 -31.09
C ILE A 38 -22.34 -6.90 -30.78
N PRO A 39 -23.39 -6.84 -31.60
CA PRO A 39 -24.58 -7.68 -31.41
C PRO A 39 -24.21 -9.16 -31.53
N LEU A 40 -24.88 -10.03 -30.77
CA LEU A 40 -24.60 -11.48 -30.69
C LEU A 40 -23.27 -11.86 -30.03
N THR A 41 -22.61 -10.92 -29.35
CA THR A 41 -21.42 -11.27 -28.53
C THR A 41 -21.81 -12.06 -27.29
N THR A 42 -21.17 -13.21 -27.11
CA THR A 42 -21.29 -14.08 -25.93
C THR A 42 -20.33 -13.68 -24.80
N CYS A 43 -19.53 -12.63 -24.98
CA CYS A 43 -18.61 -12.14 -23.95
C CYS A 43 -19.40 -11.70 -22.71
N VAL A 44 -19.02 -12.24 -21.55
CA VAL A 44 -19.59 -11.89 -20.24
C VAL A 44 -18.48 -11.27 -19.40
N GLY A 45 -18.73 -10.09 -18.84
CA GLY A 45 -17.75 -9.33 -18.07
C GLY A 45 -16.70 -8.62 -18.93
N GLY A 46 -15.57 -8.27 -18.31
CA GLY A 46 -14.54 -7.44 -18.92
C GLY A 46 -14.83 -5.94 -18.82
N THR A 47 -14.11 -5.14 -19.61
CA THR A 47 -14.30 -3.68 -19.65
C THR A 47 -15.33 -3.31 -20.71
N GLU A 48 -16.52 -2.91 -20.28
CA GLU A 48 -17.59 -2.38 -21.14
C GLU A 48 -17.25 -0.94 -21.57
N LEU A 49 -16.49 -0.81 -22.67
CA LEU A 49 -16.04 0.49 -23.20
C LEU A 49 -17.20 1.41 -23.64
N ASP A 50 -18.37 0.83 -23.87
CA ASP A 50 -19.62 1.50 -24.23
C ASP A 50 -20.33 2.17 -23.04
N LYS A 51 -19.96 1.86 -21.80
CA LYS A 51 -20.60 2.39 -20.57
C LYS A 51 -19.65 3.13 -19.64
N ILE A 52 -18.49 3.54 -20.14
CA ILE A 52 -17.48 4.28 -19.34
C ILE A 52 -17.90 5.73 -19.09
N SER A 53 -18.68 6.31 -20.00
CA SER A 53 -19.14 7.69 -19.90
C SER A 53 -20.14 7.90 -18.77
N GLU A 54 -20.35 9.17 -18.44
CA GLU A 54 -21.37 9.58 -17.50
C GLU A 54 -22.75 9.10 -17.96
N ALA A 55 -23.53 8.60 -17.00
CA ALA A 55 -24.86 8.09 -17.26
C ALA A 55 -25.89 9.16 -16.89
N HIS A 56 -26.82 9.42 -17.80
CA HIS A 56 -27.92 10.35 -17.60
C HIS A 56 -29.25 9.61 -17.54
N PRO A 57 -30.21 10.05 -16.71
CA PRO A 57 -31.54 9.47 -16.68
C PRO A 57 -32.29 9.76 -17.99
N CYS A 58 -33.09 8.80 -18.44
CA CYS A 58 -34.09 9.06 -19.48
C CYS A 58 -35.25 9.88 -18.91
N LYS A 59 -35.81 10.80 -19.73
CA LYS A 59 -36.91 11.68 -19.32
C LYS A 59 -38.11 10.86 -18.83
N GLY A 60 -38.53 11.10 -17.58
CA GLY A 60 -39.64 10.37 -16.93
C GLY A 60 -39.22 9.10 -16.17
N LYS A 61 -37.93 8.73 -16.16
CA LYS A 61 -37.39 7.59 -15.39
C LYS A 61 -36.31 8.01 -14.37
N GLU A 62 -36.37 9.27 -13.93
CA GLU A 62 -35.41 9.84 -12.99
C GLU A 62 -35.47 9.14 -11.62
N GLU A 63 -36.67 8.82 -11.13
CA GLU A 63 -36.85 8.11 -9.85
C GLU A 63 -36.27 6.69 -9.88
N GLU A 64 -36.43 5.97 -10.99
CA GLU A 64 -35.86 4.63 -11.17
C GLU A 64 -34.33 4.69 -11.27
N PHE A 65 -33.81 5.70 -11.96
CA PHE A 65 -32.37 5.95 -12.07
C PHE A 65 -31.77 6.25 -10.69
N GLU A 66 -32.41 7.13 -9.92
CA GLU A 66 -31.97 7.48 -8.56
C GLU A 66 -32.10 6.29 -7.61
N LYS A 67 -33.12 5.44 -7.74
CA LYS A 67 -33.22 4.22 -6.91
C LYS A 67 -32.10 3.21 -7.20
N LEU A 68 -31.67 3.10 -8.46
CA LEU A 68 -30.61 2.17 -8.88
C LEU A 68 -29.20 2.69 -8.58
N ARG A 69 -28.99 4.00 -8.61
CA ARG A 69 -27.66 4.65 -8.50
C ARG A 69 -27.48 5.48 -7.22
N GLY A 70 -28.56 5.88 -6.58
CA GLY A 70 -28.57 6.73 -5.40
C GLY A 70 -28.15 5.95 -4.16
N THR A 71 -27.17 6.48 -3.43
CA THR A 71 -26.81 5.99 -2.12
C THR A 71 -27.80 6.55 -1.10
N SER A 72 -28.53 5.67 -0.41
CA SER A 72 -29.47 6.11 0.64
C SER A 72 -28.71 6.90 1.71
N GLY A 73 -29.26 8.04 2.15
CA GLY A 73 -28.66 8.83 3.24
C GLY A 73 -28.44 8.02 4.53
N VAL A 74 -29.26 7.00 4.77
CA VAL A 74 -29.09 6.04 5.87
C VAL A 74 -27.80 5.22 5.72
N ALA A 75 -27.46 4.81 4.50
CA ALA A 75 -26.22 4.08 4.22
C ALA A 75 -24.99 4.96 4.49
N ILE A 76 -25.04 6.23 4.10
CA ILE A 76 -23.95 7.19 4.36
C ILE A 76 -23.80 7.44 5.87
N PHE A 77 -24.92 7.61 6.59
CA PHE A 77 -24.90 7.78 8.04
C PHE A 77 -24.19 6.62 8.75
N PHE A 78 -24.56 5.36 8.43
CA PHE A 78 -23.90 4.20 9.02
C PHE A 78 -22.46 4.04 8.56
N ALA A 79 -22.13 4.38 7.32
CA ALA A 79 -20.76 4.36 6.81
C ALA A 79 -19.81 5.26 7.62
N ILE A 80 -20.31 6.36 8.20
CA ILE A 80 -19.53 7.30 9.01
C ILE A 80 -19.60 6.95 10.50
N VAL A 81 -20.79 6.64 11.01
CA VAL A 81 -21.00 6.46 12.46
C VAL A 81 -20.42 5.14 12.98
N ILE A 82 -20.52 4.05 12.20
CA ILE A 82 -20.01 2.73 12.61
C ILE A 82 -18.49 2.76 12.87
N PRO A 83 -17.61 3.25 11.96
CA PRO A 83 -16.18 3.25 12.23
C PRO A 83 -15.79 4.12 13.43
N ILE A 84 -16.45 5.26 13.62
CA ILE A 84 -16.23 6.12 14.81
C ILE A 84 -16.68 5.39 16.08
N GLY A 85 -17.85 4.74 16.05
CA GLY A 85 -18.37 3.96 17.16
C GLY A 85 -17.46 2.80 17.55
N ILE A 86 -16.92 2.07 16.57
CA ILE A 86 -15.96 0.99 16.80
C ILE A 86 -14.67 1.55 17.41
N ALA A 87 -14.12 2.65 16.86
CA ALA A 87 -12.91 3.27 17.39
C ALA A 87 -13.09 3.74 18.84
N ALA A 88 -14.23 4.36 19.15
CA ALA A 88 -14.56 4.77 20.52
C ALA A 88 -14.75 3.57 21.45
N ALA A 89 -15.41 2.51 20.99
CA ALA A 89 -15.61 1.29 21.78
C ALA A 89 -14.28 0.60 22.10
N VAL A 90 -13.37 0.48 21.12
CA VAL A 90 -12.03 -0.07 21.32
C VAL A 90 -11.22 0.83 22.25
N GLY A 91 -11.24 2.15 22.04
CA GLY A 91 -10.56 3.10 22.92
C GLY A 91 -11.04 3.02 24.38
N TRP A 92 -12.35 2.93 24.59
CA TRP A 92 -12.95 2.74 25.91
C TRP A 92 -12.56 1.39 26.53
N TRP A 93 -12.58 0.31 25.74
CA TRP A 93 -12.16 -1.02 26.21
C TRP A 93 -10.69 -1.03 26.63
N VAL A 94 -9.80 -0.44 25.83
CA VAL A 94 -8.37 -0.32 26.18
C VAL A 94 -8.21 0.51 27.46
N TRP A 95 -8.87 1.67 27.54
CA TRP A 95 -8.81 2.53 28.73
C TRP A 95 -9.30 1.80 29.99
N ARG A 96 -10.40 1.02 29.90
CA ARG A 96 -10.97 0.30 31.04
C ARG A 96 -10.10 -0.86 31.53
N ASN A 97 -9.39 -1.53 30.63
CA ASN A 97 -8.58 -2.72 30.95
C ASN A 97 -7.10 -2.40 31.24
N TYR A 98 -6.56 -1.31 30.69
CA TYR A 98 -5.14 -0.95 30.78
C TYR A 98 -4.90 0.40 31.48
N GLY A 99 -5.94 1.12 31.92
CA GLY A 99 -5.84 2.45 32.52
C GLY A 99 -4.99 2.52 33.80
N SER A 100 -4.80 1.42 34.54
CA SER A 100 -3.93 1.36 35.72
C SER A 100 -2.46 1.02 35.40
N GLN A 101 -2.13 0.63 34.16
CA GLN A 101 -0.75 0.30 33.75
C GLN A 101 0.03 1.51 33.23
N PHE A 102 -0.64 2.64 32.95
CA PHE A 102 0.00 3.93 32.65
C PHE A 102 0.33 4.72 33.92
N GLY A 103 0.73 4.01 34.99
CA GLY A 103 1.07 4.60 36.28
C GLY A 103 2.54 5.06 36.33
N GLN A 104 2.73 6.38 36.35
CA GLN A 104 3.85 7.11 36.95
C GLN A 104 5.28 6.68 36.53
N ILE A 105 5.98 7.52 35.75
CA ILE A 105 7.44 7.37 35.57
C ILE A 105 8.11 7.47 36.96
N ARG A 106 8.56 6.33 37.48
CA ARG A 106 9.55 6.29 38.56
C ARG A 106 10.91 6.19 37.89
N LEU A 107 11.67 7.30 37.89
CA LEU A 107 13.08 7.28 37.51
C LEU A 107 13.83 6.43 38.56
N GLY A 108 14.24 5.21 38.22
CA GLY A 108 15.25 4.51 39.01
C GLY A 108 15.22 2.99 39.12
N GLU A 109 14.31 2.24 38.49
CA GLU A 109 14.40 0.77 38.53
C GLU A 109 14.37 0.19 37.10
N SER A 110 15.36 -0.65 36.85
CA SER A 110 15.65 -1.34 35.59
C SER A 110 14.43 -1.75 34.75
N SER A 111 14.35 -1.16 33.57
CA SER A 111 13.37 -1.38 32.50
C SER A 111 13.41 -2.81 31.97
N GLY A 112 12.55 -3.67 32.49
CA GLY A 112 12.36 -5.04 32.05
C GLY A 112 10.91 -5.47 32.05
N PHE A 113 10.05 -4.80 31.26
CA PHE A 113 8.75 -5.33 30.81
C PHE A 113 7.95 -6.17 31.82
N ASP A 114 7.67 -5.65 33.01
CA ASP A 114 6.71 -6.28 33.93
C ASP A 114 5.30 -5.74 33.64
N ASN A 115 4.60 -6.44 32.74
CA ASN A 115 3.15 -6.41 32.64
C ASN A 115 2.65 -7.86 32.66
N ASP A 116 1.94 -8.24 33.72
CA ASP A 116 1.56 -9.61 34.13
C ASP A 116 0.51 -10.33 33.24
N ALA A 117 0.50 -10.10 31.92
CA ALA A 117 -0.37 -10.81 30.98
C ALA A 117 0.45 -11.77 30.11
N PRO A 118 0.52 -13.09 30.45
CA PRO A 118 1.34 -14.06 29.72
C PRO A 118 1.04 -14.11 28.22
N TRP A 119 -0.23 -13.92 27.85
CA TRP A 119 -0.73 -14.00 26.48
C TRP A 119 -0.32 -12.82 25.58
N VAL A 120 0.18 -11.71 26.14
CA VAL A 120 0.73 -10.57 25.37
C VAL A 120 2.26 -10.58 25.41
N LYS A 121 2.86 -11.00 26.53
CA LYS A 121 4.32 -11.04 26.73
C LYS A 121 5.04 -11.95 25.73
N TYR A 122 4.62 -13.21 25.63
CA TYR A 122 5.33 -14.20 24.81
C TYR A 122 5.28 -13.89 23.30
N PRO A 123 4.13 -13.47 22.72
CA PRO A 123 4.09 -13.10 21.30
C PRO A 123 4.97 -11.90 20.95
N VAL A 124 4.96 -10.84 21.77
CA VAL A 124 5.75 -9.63 21.53
C VAL A 124 7.25 -9.95 21.60
N ILE A 125 7.68 -10.78 22.57
CA ILE A 125 9.07 -11.22 22.68
C ILE A 125 9.46 -12.09 21.47
N ALA A 126 8.60 -13.02 21.05
CA ALA A 126 8.87 -13.87 19.89
C ALA A 126 9.02 -13.06 18.59
N VAL A 127 8.12 -12.09 18.34
CA VAL A 127 8.19 -11.23 17.15
C VAL A 127 9.42 -10.33 17.18
N SER A 128 9.71 -9.70 18.31
CA SER A 128 10.89 -8.81 18.44
C SER A 128 12.21 -9.58 18.30
N ALA A 129 12.31 -10.78 18.88
CA ALA A 129 13.46 -11.66 18.68
C ALA A 129 13.63 -12.08 17.21
N ALA A 130 12.53 -12.46 16.53
CA ALA A 130 12.57 -12.84 15.13
C ALA A 130 13.04 -11.69 14.23
N VAL A 131 12.52 -10.48 14.43
CA VAL A 131 12.92 -9.28 13.68
C VAL A 131 14.39 -8.95 13.92
N ALA A 132 14.89 -9.06 15.15
CA ALA A 132 16.29 -8.81 15.47
C ALA A 132 17.23 -9.80 14.75
N VAL A 133 16.86 -11.07 14.66
CA VAL A 133 17.64 -12.08 13.93
C VAL A 133 17.67 -11.77 12.44
N VAL A 134 16.50 -11.49 11.84
CA VAL A 134 16.41 -11.15 10.41
C VAL A 134 17.22 -9.91 10.07
N ALA A 135 17.18 -8.88 10.93
CA ALA A 135 17.95 -7.66 10.75
C ALA A 135 19.47 -7.88 10.88
N ALA A 136 19.91 -8.87 11.65
CA ALA A 136 21.33 -9.19 11.84
C ALA A 136 21.93 -10.06 10.72
N LEU A 137 21.11 -10.85 10.00
CA LEU A 137 21.57 -11.77 8.95
C LEU A 137 22.38 -11.11 7.81
N PRO A 138 22.01 -9.92 7.28
CA PRO A 138 22.79 -9.27 6.21
C PRO A 138 24.20 -8.85 6.66
N LEU A 139 24.35 -8.44 7.93
CA LEU A 139 25.64 -8.05 8.50
C LEU A 139 26.54 -9.27 8.73
N LEU A 140 25.96 -10.38 9.22
CA LEU A 140 26.70 -11.63 9.39
C LEU A 140 27.07 -12.26 8.04
N GLY A 141 26.16 -12.25 7.06
CA GLY A 141 26.41 -12.75 5.71
C GLY A 141 27.53 -11.97 5.00
N SER A 142 27.50 -10.64 5.09
CA SER A 142 28.56 -9.81 4.50
C SER A 142 29.91 -9.96 5.21
N ALA A 143 29.93 -10.16 6.52
CA ALA A 143 31.16 -10.45 7.27
C ALA A 143 31.74 -11.83 6.91
N LEU A 144 30.91 -12.87 6.82
CA LEU A 144 31.33 -14.21 6.41
C LEU A 144 31.84 -14.24 4.97
N TRP A 145 31.15 -13.54 4.05
CA TRP A 145 31.57 -13.44 2.65
C TRP A 145 32.95 -12.81 2.49
N ARG A 146 33.21 -11.68 3.18
CA ARG A 146 34.51 -11.01 3.16
C ARG A 146 35.63 -11.89 3.73
N THR A 147 35.32 -12.68 4.76
CA THR A 147 36.28 -13.58 5.39
C THR A 147 36.60 -14.75 4.45
N ALA A 148 35.58 -15.36 3.85
CA ALA A 148 35.72 -16.46 2.91
C ALA A 148 36.46 -16.04 1.63
N SER A 149 36.14 -14.87 1.05
CA SER A 149 36.82 -14.36 -0.15
C SER A 149 38.30 -14.07 0.14
N SER A 150 38.62 -13.50 1.30
CA SER A 150 40.00 -13.21 1.69
C SER A 150 40.84 -14.46 1.96
N ALA A 151 40.22 -15.54 2.45
CA ALA A 151 40.89 -16.82 2.68
C ALA A 151 41.06 -17.58 1.36
N TYR A 152 40.05 -17.53 0.48
CA TYR A 152 40.09 -18.13 -0.84
C TYR A 152 41.15 -17.47 -1.73
N GLU A 153 41.22 -16.13 -1.80
CA GLU A 153 42.28 -15.42 -2.55
C GLU A 153 43.69 -15.76 -2.07
N ARG A 154 43.88 -16.01 -0.76
CA ARG A 154 45.17 -16.42 -0.19
C ARG A 154 45.56 -17.86 -0.52
N VAL A 155 44.60 -18.73 -0.81
CA VAL A 155 44.81 -20.17 -1.08
C VAL A 155 44.78 -20.49 -2.58
N SER A 156 43.94 -19.80 -3.37
CA SER A 156 43.86 -19.97 -4.82
C SER A 156 44.87 -19.13 -5.59
N GLY A 157 45.53 -18.16 -4.94
CA GLY A 157 46.53 -17.26 -5.51
C GLY A 157 47.93 -17.87 -5.57
N GLY A 158 48.10 -18.96 -6.31
CA GLY A 158 49.41 -19.53 -6.66
C GLY A 158 49.88 -19.10 -8.06
N GLY A 159 50.55 -17.95 -8.15
CA GLY A 159 51.53 -17.64 -9.21
C GLY A 159 51.10 -16.72 -10.36
N GLY A 160 51.77 -15.55 -10.47
CA GLY A 160 51.84 -14.73 -11.69
C GLY A 160 51.67 -13.23 -11.45
N GLY A 161 52.79 -12.52 -11.24
CA GLY A 161 52.81 -11.09 -10.93
C GLY A 161 52.52 -10.14 -12.10
N SER A 162 52.08 -8.93 -11.76
CA SER A 162 52.31 -7.70 -12.54
C SER A 162 52.13 -6.50 -11.61
N GLY A 163 53.17 -5.70 -11.50
CA GLY A 163 53.13 -4.43 -10.77
C GLY A 163 52.20 -3.42 -11.46
N GLY A 164 51.49 -2.65 -10.64
CA GLY A 164 50.72 -1.49 -11.08
C GLY A 164 50.43 -0.63 -9.86
N GLY A 165 51.27 0.38 -9.63
CA GLY A 165 51.14 1.28 -8.49
C GLY A 165 49.86 2.10 -8.51
N SER A 166 49.34 2.40 -7.31
CA SER A 166 48.56 3.61 -7.08
C SER A 166 48.84 4.13 -5.67
N TRP A 167 49.89 4.93 -5.60
CA TRP A 167 50.41 5.72 -4.47
C TRP A 167 49.57 6.99 -4.21
N LEU A 168 48.29 6.99 -4.56
CA LEU A 168 47.43 8.17 -4.52
C LEU A 168 46.09 7.87 -3.84
N ASN A 169 46.10 7.47 -2.57
CA ASN A 169 45.07 7.93 -1.62
C ASN A 169 45.57 7.74 -0.17
N GLY A 170 46.31 8.74 0.30
CA GLY A 170 46.76 8.82 1.68
C GLY A 170 45.59 9.15 2.61
N GLY A 171 45.43 8.36 3.66
CA GLY A 171 44.44 8.60 4.71
C GLY A 171 44.52 7.54 5.80
N GLY A 172 45.64 7.53 6.52
CA GLY A 172 46.03 6.49 7.47
C GLY A 172 45.01 6.20 8.57
N GLN A 173 45.03 4.95 9.01
CA GLN A 173 44.39 4.45 10.23
C GLN A 173 44.89 5.28 11.43
N ARG A 174 44.02 6.13 12.00
CA ARG A 174 44.26 6.72 13.33
C ARG A 174 43.43 5.98 14.37
N ARG A 175 44.11 5.48 15.41
CA ARG A 175 43.49 5.04 16.66
C ARG A 175 42.93 6.26 17.38
N PHE A 176 41.68 6.18 17.81
CA PHE A 176 41.06 7.18 18.68
C PHE A 176 41.63 7.06 20.09
N THR A 177 42.28 8.13 20.58
CA THR A 177 42.61 8.30 22.00
C THR A 177 41.80 9.48 22.52
N THR A 178 40.91 9.20 23.47
CA THR A 178 40.08 10.18 24.19
C THR A 178 40.93 11.03 25.12
N ARG A 179 41.45 12.18 24.65
CA ARG A 179 42.08 13.13 25.59
C ARG A 179 42.07 14.61 25.24
N ASP A 180 41.32 15.09 24.26
CA ASP A 180 41.30 16.53 23.93
C ASP A 180 39.90 17.02 23.55
N SER A 181 38.99 17.12 24.53
CA SER A 181 37.67 17.75 24.32
C SER A 181 37.27 18.75 25.42
N PHE A 182 38.24 19.27 26.16
CA PHE A 182 38.02 20.36 27.11
C PHE A 182 39.13 21.42 26.96
N ALA A 183 39.07 22.20 25.89
CA ALA A 183 39.76 23.49 25.74
C ALA A 183 39.00 24.33 24.72
#